data_AF-A0A2E9SV73-F1
#
_entry.id   AF-A0A2E9SV73-F1
#
_cell.length_a   1.000
_cell.length_b   1.000
_cell.length_c   1.000
_cell.angle_alpha   90.00
_cell.angle_beta   90.00
_cell.angle_gamma   90.00
#
_symmetry.space_group_name_H-M   'P 1'
#
loop_
_entity.id
_entity.type
_entity.pdbx_description
1 polymer ?
#
loop_
_entity_poly.entity_id
_entity_poly.type
_entity_poly.pdbx_seq_one_letter_code
_entity_poly.pdbx_strand_id
1 'polypeptide(L)' 'MLLLGQNQLFVRPAKTLASAAQSIRDRHGISLDALQCDIASDEGRAVVSDKAGQLDILVHNTDGPQLGDFRAWARKT' A
#
# COMPACT_ATOMS: atom_id res chain seq x y z
N MET A 1 1.35 -1.63 1.76
CA MET A 1 1.81 -2.42 0.61
C MET A 1 3.12 -1.86 0.09
N LEU A 2 4.07 -2.74 -0.21
CA LEU A 2 5.36 -2.44 -0.83
C LEU A 2 5.50 -3.27 -2.10
N LEU A 3 5.75 -2.62 -3.22
CA LEU A 3 5.95 -3.27 -4.52
C LEU A 3 7.43 -3.14 -4.90
N LEU A 4 8.08 -4.24 -5.29
CA LEU A 4 9.47 -4.23 -5.75
C LEU A 4 9.52 -4.64 -7.23
N GLY A 5 10.02 -3.71 -8.04
CA GLY A 5 10.38 -3.77 -9.46
C GLY A 5 11.29 -2.56 -9.73
N GLN A 6 11.58 -2.19 -10.98
CA GLN A 6 12.47 -1.03 -11.28
C GLN A 6 12.00 0.29 -10.64
N ASN A 7 10.74 0.38 -10.20
CA ASN A 7 10.19 1.41 -9.32
C ASN A 7 9.51 0.76 -8.10
N GLN A 8 9.75 1.34 -6.92
CA GLN A 8 9.12 0.87 -5.67
C GLN A 8 7.90 1.73 -5.31
N LEU A 9 6.81 1.14 -4.79
CA LEU A 9 5.57 1.87 -4.45
C LEU A 9 5.13 1.69 -2.99
N PHE A 10 4.93 2.78 -2.26
CA PHE A 10 4.32 2.79 -0.90
C PHE A 10 2.90 3.33 -0.90
N VAL A 11 2.04 2.75 -0.05
CA VAL A 11 0.66 3.20 0.18
C VAL A 11 0.35 3.40 1.67
N ARG A 12 0.09 4.64 2.09
CA ARG A 12 -0.26 5.08 3.47
C ARG A 12 -0.95 6.47 3.48
N PRO A 13 -1.47 6.96 4.62
CA PRO A 13 -1.91 8.36 4.79
C PRO A 13 -0.82 9.41 4.54
N ALA A 14 -1.20 10.58 4.02
CA ALA A 14 -0.33 11.60 3.38
C ALA A 14 0.97 11.96 4.14
N LYS A 15 0.85 12.36 5.40
CA LYS A 15 1.96 13.02 6.13
C LYS A 15 3.08 12.03 6.49
N THR A 16 2.73 10.82 6.89
CA THR A 16 3.71 9.76 7.22
C THR A 16 4.30 9.12 5.97
N LEU A 17 3.53 9.07 4.88
CA LEU A 17 3.98 8.47 3.62
C LEU A 17 5.17 9.20 2.99
N ALA A 18 5.07 10.53 2.85
CA ALA A 18 6.11 11.32 2.18
C ALA A 18 7.45 11.31 2.92
N SER A 19 7.40 11.43 4.26
CA SER A 19 8.60 11.41 5.10
C SER A 19 9.27 10.03 5.11
N ALA A 20 8.49 8.94 5.20
CA ALA A 20 9.03 7.59 5.14
C ALA A 20 9.67 7.31 3.77
N ALA A 21 9.01 7.73 2.69
CA ALA A 21 9.54 7.57 1.34
C ALA A 21 10.86 8.34 1.16
N GLN A 22 10.94 9.58 1.66
CA GLN A 22 12.18 10.35 1.59
C GLN A 22 13.31 9.68 2.39
N SER A 23 13.03 9.24 3.62
CA SER A 23 14.03 8.56 4.45
C SER A 23 14.60 7.30 3.79
N ILE A 24 13.77 6.54 3.08
CA ILE A 24 14.19 5.34 2.37
C ILE A 24 15.04 5.70 1.15
N ARG A 25 14.64 6.72 0.38
CA ARG A 25 15.44 7.23 -0.75
C ARG A 25 16.82 7.70 -0.29
N ASP A 26 16.86 8.51 0.77
CA ASP A 26 18.12 9.06 1.32
C ASP A 26 19.04 7.94 1.84
N ARG A 27 18.48 6.92 2.49
CA ARG A 27 19.25 5.85 3.10
C ARG A 27 19.81 4.85 2.08
N HIS A 28 19.06 4.57 1.01
CA HIS A 28 19.36 3.46 0.12
C HIS A 28 19.68 3.89 -1.32
N GLY A 29 19.50 5.16 -1.69
CA GLY A 29 19.81 5.67 -3.03
C GLY A 29 18.95 5.09 -4.15
N ILE A 30 17.76 4.60 -3.81
CA ILE A 30 16.84 3.92 -4.73
C ILE A 30 15.74 4.86 -5.25
N SER A 31 15.17 4.52 -6.41
CA SER A 31 13.93 5.14 -6.90
C SER A 31 12.74 4.63 -6.09
N LEU A 32 11.89 5.56 -5.62
CA LEU A 32 10.74 5.26 -4.79
C LEU A 32 9.58 6.21 -5.06
N ASP A 33 8.49 5.63 -5.56
CA ASP A 33 7.20 6.27 -5.75
C ASP A 33 6.32 6.11 -4.50
N ALA A 34 5.63 7.17 -4.13
CA ALA A 34 4.70 7.19 -3.01
C ALA A 34 3.30 7.52 -3.51
N LEU A 35 2.34 6.62 -3.27
CA LEU A 35 0.95 6.79 -3.67
C LEU A 35 0.04 6.73 -2.45
N GLN A 36 -0.70 7.80 -2.20
CA GLN A 36 -1.76 7.77 -1.22
C GLN A 36 -3.04 7.21 -1.87
N CYS A 37 -3.51 6.06 -1.39
CA CYS A 37 -4.81 5.50 -1.73
C CYS A 37 -5.31 4.58 -0.60
N ASP A 38 -6.60 4.24 -0.62
CA ASP A 38 -7.14 3.17 0.21
C ASP A 38 -7.02 1.83 -0.53
N ILE A 39 -6.07 0.99 -0.14
CA ILE A 39 -5.82 -0.29 -0.82
C ILE A 39 -6.93 -1.32 -0.59
N ALA A 40 -7.80 -1.11 0.41
CA ALA A 40 -8.95 -1.97 0.65
C ALA A 40 -10.10 -1.71 -0.35
N SER A 41 -10.08 -0.57 -1.05
CA SER A 41 -11.07 -0.21 -2.07
C SER A 41 -10.70 -0.75 -3.46
N ASP A 42 -11.69 -0.96 -4.33
CA ASP A 42 -11.46 -1.36 -5.72
C ASP A 42 -10.71 -0.27 -6.49
N GLU A 43 -11.04 0.99 -6.23
CA GLU A 43 -10.42 2.16 -6.85
C GLU A 43 -8.94 2.27 -6.46
N GLY A 44 -8.60 2.07 -5.18
CA GLY A 44 -7.20 2.11 -4.73
C GLY A 44 -6.37 1.00 -5.34
N ARG A 45 -6.93 -0.22 -5.46
CA ARG A 45 -6.27 -1.32 -6.18
C ARG A 45 -6.06 -1.00 -7.66
N ALA A 46 -7.04 -0.41 -8.33
CA ALA A 46 -6.92 -0.04 -9.73
C ALA A 46 -5.79 0.99 -9.96
N VAL A 47 -5.73 2.05 -9.14
CA VAL A 47 -4.68 3.08 -9.25
C VAL A 47 -3.29 2.51 -8.99
N VAL A 48 -3.16 1.60 -8.02
CA VAL A 48 -1.88 0.92 -7.77
C VAL A 48 -1.51 0.07 -8.98
N SER A 49 -2.43 -0.75 -9.48
CA SER A 49 -2.15 -1.67 -10.59
C SER A 49 -1.68 -0.92 -11.83
N ASP A 50 -2.32 0.21 -12.13
CA ASP A 50 -1.94 1.08 -13.26
C ASP A 50 -0.54 1.68 -13.07
N LYS A 51 -0.23 2.19 -11.87
CA LYS A 51 1.08 2.80 -11.57
C LYS A 51 2.22 1.81 -11.46
N ALA A 52 1.96 0.61 -10.94
CA ALA A 52 3.01 -0.33 -10.60
C ALA A 52 3.51 -1.14 -11.80
N GLY A 53 2.69 -1.29 -12.85
CA GLY A 53 3.06 -2.05 -14.04
C GLY A 53 3.35 -3.53 -13.72
N GLN A 54 4.42 -4.07 -14.31
CA GLN A 54 4.86 -5.44 -14.04
C GLN A 54 5.63 -5.50 -12.71
N LEU A 55 5.20 -6.44 -11.85
CA LEU A 55 5.73 -6.62 -10.51
C LEU A 55 6.56 -7.89 -10.40
N ASP A 56 7.74 -7.79 -9.79
CA ASP A 56 8.51 -8.96 -9.37
C ASP A 56 8.08 -9.43 -7.97
N ILE A 57 7.81 -8.48 -7.06
CA ILE A 57 7.40 -8.76 -5.68
C ILE A 57 6.24 -7.86 -5.26
N LEU A 58 5.22 -8.48 -4.66
CA LEU A 58 4.08 -7.81 -4.03
C LEU A 58 4.03 -8.13 -2.54
N VAL A 59 4.19 -7.11 -1.70
CA VAL A 59 3.96 -7.20 -0.24
C VAL A 59 2.58 -6.63 0.09
N HIS A 60 1.59 -7.51 0.20
CA HIS A 60 0.24 -7.13 0.61
C HIS A 60 0.14 -6.94 2.13
N ASN A 61 -0.26 -5.75 2.56
CA ASN A 61 -0.49 -5.44 3.98
C ASN A 61 -1.54 -4.33 4.09
N THR A 62 -2.60 -4.62 4.85
CA THR A 62 -3.72 -3.75 5.18
C THR A 62 -4.06 -3.96 6.64
N ASP A 63 -4.59 -2.94 7.31
CA ASP A 63 -5.01 -3.07 8.70
C ASP A 63 -6.09 -4.14 8.84
N GLY A 64 -6.00 -4.94 9.90
CA GLY A 64 -6.98 -5.99 10.20
C GLY A 64 -8.34 -5.43 10.62
N PRO A 65 -9.39 -6.28 10.61
CA PRO A 65 -10.70 -5.88 11.12
C PRO A 65 -10.60 -5.52 12.62
N GLN A 66 -11.53 -4.68 13.09
CA GLN A 66 -11.62 -4.38 14.51
C GLN A 66 -11.86 -5.65 15.33
N LEU A 67 -11.25 -5.73 16.50
CA LEU A 67 -11.49 -6.81 17.46
C LEU A 67 -12.97 -6.80 17.87
N GLY A 68 -13.60 -7.97 17.94
CA GLY A 68 -15.00 -8.10 18.29
C GLY A 68 -15.47 -9.55 18.34
N ASP A 69 -16.72 -9.73 18.77
CA ASP A 69 -17.37 -11.04 18.78
C ASP A 69 -17.76 -11.42 17.34
N PHE A 70 -17.21 -12.54 16.86
CA PHE A 70 -17.47 -13.03 15.52
C PHE A 70 -18.97 -13.30 15.25
N ARG A 71 -19.77 -13.55 16.29
CA ARG A 71 -21.22 -13.77 16.20
C ARG A 71 -21.99 -12.49 15.85
N ALA A 72 -21.39 -11.33 16.09
CA ALA A 72 -21.98 -10.03 15.77
C ALA A 72 -21.56 -9.52 14.37
N TRP A 73 -20.68 -10.22 13.66
CA TRP A 73 -20.22 -9.80 12.35
C TRP A 73 -21.22 -10.21 11.26
N ALA A 74 -21.70 -9.24 10.49
CA ALA A 74 -22.53 -9.49 9.31
C ALA A 74 -21.67 -10.09 8.20
N ARG A 75 -22.13 -11.18 7.59
CA ARG A 75 -21.52 -11.75 6.39
C ARG A 75 -22.05 -10.96 5.18
N LYS A 76 -21.16 -10.39 4.37
CA LYS A 76 -21.54 -9.93 3.03
C LYS A 76 -21.63 -11.16 2.12
N THR A 77 -22.82 -11.42 1.58
CA THR A 77 -23.05 -12.37 0.47
C THR A 77 -22.66 -11.77 -0.85
#